data_AF-A0A849I2B1-F1
#
_entry.id   AF-A0A849I2B1-F1
#
_cell.length_a   1.000
_cell.length_b   1.000
_cell.length_c   1.000
_cell.angle_alpha   90.00
_cell.angle_beta   90.00
_cell.angle_gamma   90.00
#
_symmetry.space_group_name_H-M   'P 1'
#
loop_
_entity.id
_entity.type
_entity.pdbx_description
1 polymer ?
#
loop_
_entity_poly.entity_id
_entity_poly.type
_entity_poly.pdbx_seq_one_letter_code
_entity_poly.pdbx_strand_id
1 'polypeptide(L)'
;MIPKLPININDLLHHRTVESERIEYKEGWNPQAILHTLRAFANDFHNLGGGYVVIGVAEKNGQPQLPLVGINPSEIDMIQKEAKING
;
A
#
# COMPACT_ATOMS: atom_id res chain seq x y z
N MET A 1 13.56 15.55 3.52
CA MET A 1 13.35 15.18 2.11
C MET A 1 12.44 13.98 2.08
N ILE A 2 11.21 14.11 1.57
CA ILE A 2 10.37 12.94 1.29
C ILE A 2 11.04 12.24 0.09
N PRO A 3 11.46 10.97 0.19
CA PRO A 3 12.00 10.26 -0.96
C PRO A 3 10.95 10.35 -2.07
N LYS A 4 11.36 10.83 -3.25
CA LYS A 4 10.50 10.85 -4.43
C LYS A 4 10.10 9.40 -4.69
N LEU A 5 8.85 9.05 -4.34
CA LEU A 5 8.30 7.77 -4.74
C LEU A 5 8.40 7.73 -6.27
N PRO A 6 8.86 6.62 -6.87
CA PRO A 6 8.95 6.48 -8.31
C PRO A 6 7.58 6.60 -9.01
N ILE A 7 6.48 6.60 -8.24
CA ILE A 7 5.10 6.75 -8.68
C ILE A 7 4.41 7.90 -7.93
N ASN A 8 3.51 8.62 -8.61
CA ASN A 8 2.73 9.71 -8.02
C ASN A 8 1.58 9.13 -7.16
N ILE A 9 1.38 9.65 -5.95
CA ILE A 9 0.27 9.23 -5.08
C ILE A 9 -1.11 9.48 -5.72
N ASN A 10 -1.26 10.53 -6.53
CA ASN A 10 -2.49 10.75 -7.27
C ASN A 10 -2.71 9.65 -8.31
N ASP A 11 -1.66 9.17 -8.97
CA ASP A 11 -1.78 8.08 -9.95
C ASP A 11 -2.15 6.76 -9.25
N LEU A 12 -1.62 6.54 -8.04
CA LEU A 12 -2.02 5.42 -7.19
C LEU A 12 -3.51 5.50 -6.83
N LEU A 13 -3.98 6.66 -6.35
CA LEU A 13 -5.36 6.82 -5.87
C LEU A 13 -6.42 6.87 -6.99
N HIS A 14 -6.03 7.20 -8.24
CA HIS A 14 -6.97 7.35 -9.36
C HIS A 14 -6.99 6.15 -10.32
N HIS A 15 -6.32 5.05 -9.97
CA HIS A 15 -6.52 3.73 -10.59
C HIS A 15 -6.44 3.76 -12.13
N ARG A 16 -5.26 4.09 -12.68
CA ARG A 16 -5.00 3.77 -14.09
C ARG A 16 -4.93 2.25 -14.22
N THR A 17 -5.88 1.69 -14.96
CA THR A 17 -6.21 0.26 -15.14
C THR A 17 -5.03 -0.68 -15.46
N VAL A 18 -3.85 -0.14 -15.80
CA VAL A 18 -2.66 -0.92 -16.15
C VAL A 18 -1.77 -1.21 -14.92
N GLU A 19 -1.90 -0.46 -13.82
CA GLU A 19 -1.06 -0.63 -12.61
C GLU A 19 -1.82 -1.15 -11.39
N SER A 20 -3.13 -1.38 -11.51
CA SER A 20 -3.97 -1.76 -10.38
C SER A 20 -3.65 -3.11 -9.75
N GLU A 21 -3.13 -4.05 -10.55
CA GLU A 21 -2.72 -5.37 -10.02
C GLU A 21 -1.50 -5.28 -9.09
N ARG A 22 -0.81 -4.13 -9.09
CA ARG A 22 0.38 -3.88 -8.28
C ARG A 22 0.10 -3.03 -7.04
N ILE A 23 -1.17 -2.68 -6.80
CA ILE A 23 -1.57 -1.79 -5.69
C ILE A 23 -2.57 -2.53 -4.82
N GLU A 24 -2.23 -2.68 -3.54
CA GLU A 24 -3.14 -3.18 -2.53
C GLU A 24 -3.57 -2.04 -1.61
N TYR A 25 -4.88 -1.89 -1.41
CA TYR A 25 -5.43 -0.92 -0.46
C TYR A 25 -5.77 -1.59 0.87
N LYS A 26 -5.44 -0.94 1.99
CA LYS A 26 -5.80 -1.38 3.34
C LYS A 26 -6.40 -0.22 4.11
N GLU A 27 -7.54 -0.46 4.75
CA GLU A 27 -8.21 0.56 5.58
C GLU A 27 -7.36 0.99 6.78
N GLY A 28 -6.58 0.08 7.35
CA GLY A 28 -5.76 0.34 8.52
C GLY A 28 -4.51 -0.52 8.57
N TRP A 29 -3.71 -0.34 9.62
CA TRP A 29 -2.49 -1.10 9.83
C TRP A 29 -2.79 -2.51 10.39
N ASN A 30 -2.40 -3.53 9.64
CA ASN A 30 -2.34 -4.90 10.13
C ASN A 30 -1.01 -5.53 9.67
N PRO A 31 -0.04 -5.74 10.58
CA PRO A 31 1.31 -6.15 10.20
C PRO A 31 1.35 -7.52 9.53
N GLN A 32 0.48 -8.45 9.93
CA GLN A 32 0.41 -9.79 9.32
C GLN A 32 -0.15 -9.73 7.90
N ALA A 33 -1.24 -8.99 7.70
CA ALA A 33 -1.84 -8.82 6.39
C ALA A 33 -0.87 -8.10 5.42
N ILE A 34 -0.21 -7.06 5.89
CA ILE A 34 0.74 -6.28 5.09
C ILE A 34 1.98 -7.11 4.73
N LEU A 35 2.54 -7.86 5.69
CA LEU A 35 3.66 -8.76 5.41
C LEU A 35 3.28 -9.83 4.39
N HIS A 36 2.07 -10.37 4.47
CA HIS A 36 1.59 -11.34 3.48
C HIS A 36 1.50 -10.73 2.08
N THR A 37 0.95 -9.52 1.96
CA THR A 37 0.92 -8.78 0.68
C THR A 37 2.33 -8.48 0.16
N LEU A 38 3.25 -8.03 1.02
CA LEU A 38 4.64 -7.77 0.64
C LEU A 38 5.33 -9.04 0.13
N ARG A 39 5.10 -10.19 0.78
CA ARG A 39 5.60 -11.49 0.31
C ARG A 39 4.98 -11.90 -1.00
N ALA A 40 3.68 -11.68 -1.19
CA ALA A 40 3.01 -11.96 -2.45
C ALA A 40 3.64 -11.14 -3.59
N PHE A 41 3.90 -9.84 -3.39
CA PHE A 41 4.58 -9.00 -4.35
C PHE A 41 6.05 -9.38 -4.58
N ALA A 42 6.77 -9.79 -3.54
CA ALA A 42 8.17 -10.22 -3.66
C ALA A 42 8.33 -11.58 -4.36
N ASN A 43 7.36 -12.48 -4.17
CA ASN A 43 7.35 -13.82 -4.76
C ASN A 43 6.60 -13.87 -6.09
N ASP A 44 6.08 -12.76 -6.60
CA ASP A 44 5.38 -12.75 -7.87
C ASP A 44 6.38 -12.98 -9.02
N PHE A 45 6.53 -14.26 -9.36
CA PHE A 45 7.42 -14.81 -10.39
C PHE A 45 7.14 -14.24 -11.79
N HIS A 46 6.09 -13.43 -11.98
CA HIS A 46 5.79 -12.73 -13.22
C HIS A 46 6.69 -11.51 -13.51
N ASN A 47 7.73 -11.23 -12.71
CA ASN A 47 8.68 -10.14 -12.96
C ASN A 47 8.02 -8.76 -13.09
N LEU A 48 6.86 -8.55 -12.47
CA LEU A 48 6.17 -7.24 -12.46
C LEU A 48 6.97 -6.17 -11.69
N GLY A 49 7.99 -6.55 -10.91
CA GLY A 49 8.90 -5.62 -10.25
C GLY A 49 8.42 -5.12 -8.89
N GLY A 50 7.61 -5.92 -8.17
CA GLY A 50 7.05 -5.58 -6.86
C GLY A 50 5.70 -4.85 -6.93
N GLY A 51 5.30 -4.20 -5.84
CA GLY A 51 4.02 -3.49 -5.72
C GLY A 51 3.98 -2.49 -4.57
N TYR A 52 2.84 -1.82 -4.40
CA TYR A 52 2.58 -0.79 -3.40
C TYR A 52 1.45 -1.22 -2.47
N VAL A 53 1.61 -0.93 -1.18
CA VAL A 53 0.52 -1.06 -0.20
C VAL A 53 0.16 0.34 0.27
N VAL A 54 -1.11 0.73 0.09
CA VAL A 54 -1.63 2.04 0.49
C VAL A 54 -2.53 1.85 1.70
N ILE A 55 -2.16 2.48 2.81
CA ILE A 55 -2.81 2.30 4.12
C ILE A 55 -3.65 3.54 4.45
N GLY A 56 -4.83 3.35 5.03
CA GLY A 56 -5.81 4.42 5.27
C GLY A 56 -6.80 4.57 4.12
N VAL A 57 -6.94 3.55 3.28
CA VAL A 57 -7.82 3.58 2.10
C VAL A 57 -8.72 2.36 2.11
N ALA A 58 -10.03 2.60 2.16
CA ALA A 58 -11.02 1.56 2.01
C ALA A 58 -11.07 1.06 0.57
N GLU A 59 -11.30 -0.23 0.41
CA GLU A 59 -11.36 -0.89 -0.89
C GLU A 59 -12.71 -1.55 -1.08
N LYS A 60 -13.28 -1.42 -2.28
CA LYS A 60 -14.47 -2.16 -2.67
C LYS A 60 -14.34 -2.59 -4.13
N ASN A 61 -14.37 -3.89 -4.37
CA ASN A 61 -14.23 -4.48 -5.71
C ASN A 61 -12.95 -4.03 -6.44
N GLY A 62 -11.82 -3.96 -5.72
CA GLY A 62 -10.53 -3.52 -6.24
C GLY A 62 -10.39 -2.01 -6.38
N GLN A 63 -11.39 -1.21 -6.00
CA GLN A 63 -11.36 0.24 -6.16
C GLN A 63 -11.28 0.98 -4.81
N PRO A 64 -10.44 2.02 -4.70
CA PRO A 64 -10.37 2.85 -3.50
C PRO A 64 -11.70 3.59 -3.30
N GLN A 65 -12.18 3.61 -2.07
CA GLN A 65 -13.37 4.35 -1.67
C GLN A 65 -12.97 5.74 -1.18
N LEU A 66 -13.78 6.73 -1.56
CA LEU A 66 -13.68 8.10 -1.09
C LEU A 66 -14.90 8.45 -0.22
N PRO A 67 -14.74 9.25 0.86
CA PRO A 67 -13.49 9.86 1.33
C PRO A 67 -12.52 8.82 1.91
N LEU A 68 -11.21 9.10 1.82
CA LEU A 68 -10.19 8.22 2.39
C LEU A 68 -10.36 8.14 3.91
N VAL A 69 -10.17 6.95 4.48
CA VAL A 69 -10.24 6.72 5.93
C VAL A 69 -9.11 7.47 6.64
N GLY A 70 -7.92 7.50 6.03
CA GLY A 70 -6.72 8.09 6.59
C GLY A 70 -6.08 7.22 7.68
N ILE A 71 -4.96 7.69 8.20
CA ILE A 71 -4.23 7.10 9.34
C ILE A 71 -4.04 8.22 10.36
N ASN A 72 -4.15 7.91 11.65
CA ASN A 72 -3.87 8.90 12.68
C ASN A 72 -2.36 9.22 12.66
N PRO A 73 -1.95 10.50 12.57
CA PRO A 73 -0.54 10.87 12.54
C PRO A 73 0.30 10.28 13.69
N SER A 74 -0.30 10.07 14.86
CA SER A 74 0.38 9.45 16.01
C SER A 74 0.77 7.98 15.80
N GLU A 75 0.13 7.30 14.85
CA GLU A 75 0.38 5.88 14.55
C GLU A 75 1.51 5.70 13.52
N ILE A 76 1.89 6.77 12.80
CA ILE A 76 2.86 6.70 11.70
C ILE A 76 4.21 6.15 12.19
N ASP A 77 4.70 6.61 13.33
CA ASP A 77 5.99 6.18 13.88
C ASP A 77 5.99 4.69 14.25
N MET A 78 4.89 4.21 14.84
CA MET A 78 4.69 2.80 15.18
C MET A 78 4.66 1.95 13.91
N ILE A 79 3.86 2.35 12.93
CA ILE A 79 3.70 1.70 11.64
C ILE A 79 5.05 1.56 10.93
N GLN A 80 5.82 2.65 10.83
CA GLN A 80 7.14 2.63 10.19
C GLN A 80 8.13 1.72 10.90
N LYS A 81 8.10 1.70 12.24
CA LYS A 81 8.99 0.85 13.04
C LYS A 81 8.66 -0.63 12.83
N GLU A 82 7.39 -1.00 12.87
CA GLU A 82 6.97 -2.38 12.67
C GLU A 82 7.20 -2.87 11.23
N ALA A 83 6.99 -2.01 10.23
CA ALA A 83 7.27 -2.32 8.84
C ALA A 83 8.75 -2.66 8.60
N LYS A 84 9.67 -1.97 9.29
CA LYS A 84 11.12 -2.21 9.18
C LYS A 84 11.61 -3.45 9.91
N ILE A 85 10.95 -3.84 11.00
CA ILE A 85 11.38 -4.97 11.86
C ILE A 85 10.92 -6.31 11.27
N ASN A 86 9.80 -6.32 10.54
CA ASN A 86 9.19 -7.54 10.01
C ASN A 86 9.47 -7.79 8.51
N GLY A 87 10.19 -6.88 7.85
CA GLY A 87 10.54 -6.94 6.43
C GLY A 87 11.89 -7.58 6.16
#